data_AF-A0A813AT46-F1
#
_entry.id   AF-A0A813AT46-F1
#
_cell.length_a   1.000
_cell.length_b   1.000
_cell.length_c   1.000
_cell.angle_alpha   90.00
_cell.angle_beta   90.00
_cell.angle_gamma   90.00
#
_symmetry.space_group_name_H-M   'P 1'
#
loop_
_entity.id
_entity.type
_entity.pdbx_description
1 polymer ?
#
loop_
_entity_poly.entity_id
_entity_poly.type
_entity_poly.pdbx_seq_one_letter_code
_entity_poly.pdbx_strand_id
1 'polypeptide(L)'
;VFRLGAAEARTLAARLRQAQAATGGSLLVTVSRRTGREAVEELRAALAELPGRFHDGSGANPYFAFLGLADAVVVTCDSVNMACEAAATGKPVHVFDLPGGSAKFTRFHDDLRAAGIARRFTGEIGTWSYRPLAETSRIAREDPATMYHPTDVHIGRRLREKRIALGMSQSALAEKLGITFQQVQKYESGANRMGGSRLWDVANVLGVPVGYFFEGLPGSGAKPAPVNDGLPLSRQTLELARAINAIPEGEVRDQVVKLVKAFAKTA
;
A
#
# COMPACT_ATOMS: atom_id res chain seq x y z
N VAL A 1 6.58 12.37 -15.97
CA VAL A 1 5.47 11.45 -16.35
C VAL A 1 5.88 10.76 -17.64
N PHE A 2 5.70 9.44 -17.77
CA PHE A 2 5.96 8.78 -19.05
C PHE A 2 4.97 9.27 -20.10
N ARG A 3 5.42 9.34 -21.35
CA ARG A 3 4.56 9.73 -22.47
C ARG A 3 4.84 8.84 -23.67
N LEU A 4 3.80 8.18 -24.16
CA LEU A 4 3.80 7.57 -25.48
C LEU A 4 3.32 8.64 -26.47
N GLY A 5 4.25 9.38 -27.06
CA GLY A 5 3.99 10.32 -28.14
C GLY A 5 4.07 9.64 -29.51
N ALA A 6 3.88 10.41 -30.57
CA ALA A 6 3.95 9.91 -31.95
C ALA A 6 5.32 9.29 -32.29
N ALA A 7 6.42 9.87 -31.80
CA ALA A 7 7.77 9.36 -32.03
C ALA A 7 8.01 8.00 -31.35
N GLU A 8 7.58 7.87 -30.09
CA GLU A 8 7.67 6.62 -29.35
C GLU A 8 6.73 5.56 -29.95
N ALA A 9 5.54 5.96 -30.40
CA ALA A 9 4.61 5.09 -31.10
C ALA A 9 5.19 4.52 -32.41
N ARG A 10 5.85 5.36 -33.23
CA ARG A 10 6.55 4.90 -34.44
C ARG A 10 7.68 3.92 -34.11
N THR A 11 8.44 4.20 -33.05
CA THR A 11 9.52 3.31 -32.59
C THR A 11 8.98 1.96 -32.12
N LEU A 12 7.90 1.97 -31.32
CA LEU A 12 7.23 0.77 -30.86
C LEU A 12 6.67 -0.02 -32.05
N ALA A 13 6.00 0.65 -32.99
CA ALA A 13 5.46 0.03 -34.19
C ALA A 13 6.55 -0.65 -35.02
N ALA A 14 7.68 0.03 -35.26
CA ALA A 14 8.80 -0.55 -36.00
C ALA A 14 9.33 -1.84 -35.34
N ARG A 15 9.47 -1.84 -34.01
CA ARG A 15 9.90 -3.04 -33.25
C ARG A 15 8.85 -4.15 -33.27
N LEU A 16 7.56 -3.82 -33.21
CA LEU A 16 6.48 -4.80 -33.34
C LEU A 16 6.44 -5.42 -34.74
N ARG A 17 6.67 -4.63 -35.80
CA ARG A 17 6.80 -5.14 -37.17
C ARG A 17 8.00 -6.08 -37.32
N GLN A 18 9.15 -5.72 -36.73
CA GLN A 18 10.33 -6.59 -36.70
C GLN A 18 10.01 -7.92 -35.99
N ALA A 19 9.40 -7.86 -34.81
CA ALA A 19 9.00 -9.04 -34.06
C ALA A 19 8.02 -9.92 -34.84
N GLN A 20 7.03 -9.31 -35.50
CA GLN A 20 6.05 -10.01 -36.33
C GLN A 20 6.73 -10.71 -37.51
N ALA A 21 7.62 -10.00 -38.23
CA ALA A 21 8.34 -10.57 -39.36
C ALA A 21 9.26 -11.74 -38.95
N ALA A 22 9.89 -11.66 -37.77
CA ALA A 22 10.78 -12.70 -37.27
C ALA A 22 10.02 -13.95 -36.76
N THR A 23 8.81 -13.78 -36.22
CA THR A 23 8.04 -14.86 -35.60
C THR A 23 6.95 -15.43 -36.50
N GLY A 24 6.50 -14.68 -37.51
CA GLY A 24 5.29 -14.99 -38.29
C GLY A 24 3.98 -14.89 -37.50
N GLY A 25 4.02 -14.41 -36.25
CA GLY A 25 2.86 -14.36 -35.36
C GLY A 25 1.84 -13.28 -35.68
N SER A 26 0.77 -13.21 -34.88
CA SER A 26 -0.26 -12.18 -34.94
C SER A 26 -0.13 -11.17 -33.80
N LEU A 27 -0.47 -9.90 -34.05
CA LEU A 27 -0.43 -8.84 -33.04
C LEU A 27 -1.83 -8.54 -32.49
N LEU A 28 -2.03 -8.79 -31.19
CA LEU A 28 -3.23 -8.36 -30.47
C LEU A 28 -2.91 -7.07 -29.69
N VAL A 29 -3.33 -5.93 -30.23
CA VAL A 29 -2.96 -4.61 -29.71
C VAL A 29 -4.18 -3.93 -29.12
N THR A 30 -4.05 -3.44 -27.89
CA THR A 30 -5.06 -2.61 -27.24
C THR A 30 -4.38 -1.42 -26.58
N VAL A 31 -5.00 -0.24 -26.69
CA VAL A 31 -4.52 0.99 -26.04
C VAL A 31 -5.42 1.34 -24.85
N SER A 32 -4.94 2.26 -23.99
CA SER A 32 -5.74 2.77 -22.88
C SER A 32 -6.43 4.07 -23.26
N ARG A 33 -7.49 4.45 -22.54
CA ARG A 33 -8.14 5.76 -22.68
C ARG A 33 -7.21 6.97 -22.48
N ARG A 34 -6.03 6.75 -21.87
CA ARG A 34 -5.01 7.79 -21.62
C ARG A 34 -3.96 7.87 -22.72
N THR A 35 -4.01 6.97 -23.71
CA THR A 35 -3.09 6.99 -24.84
C THR A 35 -3.47 8.15 -25.76
N GLY A 36 -2.49 9.00 -26.10
CA GLY A 36 -2.73 10.19 -26.92
C GLY A 36 -3.19 9.82 -28.34
N ARG A 37 -4.09 10.62 -28.91
CA ARG A 37 -4.68 10.38 -30.24
C ARG A 37 -3.63 10.12 -31.33
N GLU A 38 -2.63 10.98 -31.41
CA GLU A 38 -1.54 10.85 -32.39
C GLU A 38 -0.83 9.49 -32.27
N ALA A 39 -0.53 9.03 -31.05
CA ALA A 39 0.10 7.73 -30.84
C ALA A 39 -0.80 6.55 -31.25
N VAL A 40 -2.11 6.66 -31.02
CA VAL A 40 -3.08 5.64 -31.44
C VAL A 40 -3.17 5.59 -32.97
N GLU A 41 -3.24 6.74 -33.64
CA GLU A 41 -3.28 6.84 -35.10
C GLU A 41 -2.02 6.27 -35.75
N GLU A 42 -0.84 6.62 -35.22
CA GLU A 42 0.45 6.10 -35.67
C GLU A 42 0.53 4.57 -35.51
N LEU A 43 0.17 4.03 -34.34
CA LEU A 43 0.17 2.57 -34.12
C LEU A 43 -0.86 1.87 -35.02
N ARG A 44 -2.06 2.43 -35.17
CA ARG A 44 -3.11 1.86 -36.02
C ARG A 44 -2.65 1.80 -37.47
N ALA A 45 -2.13 2.90 -38.01
CA ALA A 45 -1.67 2.96 -39.39
C ALA A 45 -0.48 2.03 -39.64
N ALA A 46 0.52 2.05 -38.75
CA ALA A 46 1.74 1.26 -38.92
C ALA A 46 1.52 -0.26 -38.79
N LEU A 47 0.46 -0.69 -38.10
CA LEU A 47 0.15 -2.10 -37.84
C LEU A 47 -1.05 -2.62 -38.65
N ALA A 48 -1.68 -1.79 -39.50
CA ALA A 48 -2.92 -2.14 -40.23
C ALA A 48 -2.80 -3.38 -41.12
N GLU A 49 -1.66 -3.53 -41.80
CA GLU A 49 -1.39 -4.63 -42.74
C GLU A 49 -0.84 -5.90 -42.06
N LEU A 50 -0.65 -5.87 -40.74
CA LEU A 50 -0.13 -7.03 -40.01
C LEU A 50 -1.26 -7.95 -39.56
N PRO A 51 -1.05 -9.28 -39.54
CA PRO A 51 -2.04 -10.20 -39.00
C PRO A 51 -2.29 -9.89 -37.53
N GLY A 52 -3.56 -9.77 -37.14
CA GLY A 52 -3.92 -9.47 -35.76
C GLY A 52 -5.17 -8.62 -35.59
N ARG A 53 -5.27 -7.97 -34.43
CA ARG A 53 -6.39 -7.12 -34.07
C ARG A 53 -5.91 -5.89 -33.32
N PHE A 54 -6.40 -4.72 -33.74
CA PHE A 54 -6.14 -3.46 -33.05
C PHE A 54 -7.43 -2.94 -32.39
N HIS A 55 -7.36 -2.64 -31.10
CA HIS A 55 -8.42 -2.01 -30.32
C HIS A 55 -7.97 -0.62 -29.85
N ASP A 56 -8.68 0.41 -30.27
CA ASP A 56 -8.37 1.82 -29.97
C ASP A 56 -8.86 2.30 -28.59
N GLY A 57 -9.39 1.39 -27.78
CA GLY A 57 -9.93 1.69 -26.46
C GLY A 57 -11.39 2.14 -26.48
N SER A 58 -12.08 2.07 -27.63
CA SER A 58 -13.51 2.33 -27.73
C SER A 58 -14.37 1.07 -27.46
N GLY A 59 -15.45 1.22 -26.72
CA GLY A 59 -16.36 0.10 -26.42
C GLY A 59 -15.84 -0.87 -25.36
N ALA A 60 -16.24 -2.15 -25.46
CA ALA A 60 -15.83 -3.19 -24.53
C ALA A 60 -14.35 -3.56 -24.73
N ASN A 61 -13.56 -3.44 -23.66
CA ASN A 61 -12.12 -3.65 -23.73
C ASN A 61 -11.78 -5.17 -23.81
N PRO A 62 -11.17 -5.64 -24.92
CA PRO A 62 -10.83 -7.06 -25.10
C PRO A 62 -9.53 -7.47 -24.36
N TYR A 63 -8.94 -6.58 -23.57
CA TYR A 63 -7.63 -6.76 -22.92
C TYR A 63 -7.42 -8.15 -22.29
N PHE A 64 -8.35 -8.61 -21.44
CA PHE A 64 -8.17 -9.91 -20.77
C PHE A 64 -8.25 -11.10 -21.73
N ALA A 65 -9.04 -11.00 -22.80
CA ALA A 65 -9.08 -12.03 -23.83
C ALA A 65 -7.75 -12.06 -24.61
N PHE A 66 -7.19 -10.89 -24.96
CA PHE A 66 -5.89 -10.79 -25.62
C PHE A 66 -4.78 -11.38 -24.74
N LEU A 67 -4.81 -11.06 -23.44
CA LEU A 67 -3.85 -11.59 -22.48
C LEU A 67 -3.94 -13.12 -22.34
N GLY A 68 -5.15 -13.66 -22.34
CA GLY A 68 -5.40 -15.11 -22.32
C GLY A 68 -4.86 -15.83 -23.55
N LEU A 69 -4.96 -15.21 -24.74
CA LEU A 69 -4.55 -15.81 -26.02
C LEU A 69 -3.06 -15.63 -26.35
N ALA A 70 -2.39 -14.59 -25.85
CA ALA A 70 -1.03 -14.25 -26.25
C ALA A 70 -0.01 -15.36 -25.90
N ASP A 71 1.03 -15.56 -26.72
CA ASP A 71 2.18 -16.41 -26.35
C ASP A 71 3.26 -15.62 -25.61
N ALA A 72 3.36 -14.32 -25.89
CA ALA A 72 4.22 -13.35 -25.22
C ALA A 72 3.51 -12.00 -25.16
N VAL A 73 3.83 -11.19 -24.16
CA VAL A 73 3.15 -9.90 -23.91
C VAL A 73 4.14 -8.77 -23.97
N VAL A 74 3.83 -7.71 -24.74
CA VAL A 74 4.58 -6.44 -24.73
C VAL A 74 3.74 -5.39 -24.01
N VAL A 75 4.30 -4.77 -22.96
CA VAL A 75 3.67 -3.67 -22.22
C VAL A 75 4.60 -2.46 -22.19
N THR A 76 4.03 -1.26 -22.12
CA THR A 76 4.81 -0.03 -21.91
C THR A 76 5.14 0.18 -20.43
N CYS A 77 6.29 0.79 -20.13
CA CYS A 77 6.79 0.94 -18.76
C CYS A 77 6.00 1.96 -17.90
N ASP A 78 4.99 2.61 -18.45
CA ASP A 78 4.16 3.60 -17.75
C ASP A 78 3.02 2.99 -16.92
N SER A 79 2.81 1.68 -17.01
CA SER A 79 1.76 0.98 -16.28
C SER A 79 2.32 -0.11 -15.37
N VAL A 80 2.06 0.03 -14.07
CA VAL A 80 2.30 -1.03 -13.08
C VAL A 80 1.24 -2.13 -13.22
N ASN A 81 -0.03 -1.76 -13.36
CA ASN A 81 -1.14 -2.71 -13.39
C ASN A 81 -1.04 -3.67 -14.59
N MET A 82 -0.82 -3.14 -15.79
CA MET A 82 -0.72 -3.99 -17.00
C MET A 82 0.51 -4.90 -16.94
N ALA A 83 1.61 -4.44 -16.34
CA ALA A 83 2.80 -5.27 -16.14
C ALA A 83 2.54 -6.39 -15.12
N CYS A 84 1.82 -6.10 -14.02
CA CYS A 84 1.41 -7.11 -13.04
C CYS A 84 0.43 -8.13 -13.65
N GLU A 85 -0.56 -7.69 -14.41
CA GLU A 85 -1.53 -8.55 -15.10
C GLU A 85 -0.82 -9.44 -16.13
N ALA A 86 0.13 -8.89 -16.90
CA ALA A 86 0.99 -9.67 -17.77
C ALA A 86 1.81 -10.70 -16.99
N ALA A 87 2.44 -10.29 -15.89
CA ALA A 87 3.20 -11.17 -15.00
C ALA A 87 2.33 -12.25 -14.34
N ALA A 88 1.03 -12.05 -14.17
CA ALA A 88 0.14 -13.07 -13.61
C ALA A 88 -0.10 -14.24 -14.58
N THR A 89 0.23 -14.09 -15.87
CA THR A 89 0.03 -15.15 -16.87
C THR A 89 1.11 -16.23 -16.85
N GLY A 90 2.31 -15.94 -16.32
CA GLY A 90 3.47 -16.81 -16.45
C GLY A 90 4.13 -16.82 -17.84
N LYS A 91 3.60 -16.03 -18.79
CA LYS A 91 4.10 -15.91 -20.16
C LYS A 91 5.20 -14.85 -20.26
N PRO A 92 6.14 -14.95 -21.23
CA PRO A 92 7.16 -13.94 -21.47
C PRO A 92 6.61 -12.50 -21.47
N VAL A 93 7.12 -11.65 -20.57
CA VAL A 93 6.72 -10.23 -20.46
C VAL A 93 7.85 -9.33 -20.97
N HIS A 94 7.61 -8.64 -22.07
CA HIS A 94 8.50 -7.63 -22.61
C HIS A 94 8.03 -6.23 -22.20
N VAL A 95 8.94 -5.40 -21.71
CA VAL A 95 8.68 -4.01 -21.31
C VAL A 95 9.31 -3.06 -22.31
N PHE A 96 8.47 -2.27 -22.99
CA PHE A 96 8.90 -1.16 -23.83
C PHE A 96 9.11 0.09 -22.98
N ASP A 97 10.35 0.56 -22.95
CA ASP A 97 10.73 1.74 -22.16
C ASP A 97 10.37 3.02 -22.91
N LEU A 98 9.70 3.93 -22.19
CA LEU A 98 9.33 5.27 -22.65
C LEU A 98 10.22 6.32 -21.98
N PRO A 99 10.46 7.47 -22.63
CA PRO A 99 11.14 8.58 -22.00
C PRO A 99 10.33 9.13 -20.82
N GLY A 100 11.04 9.67 -19.83
CA GLY A 100 10.47 10.23 -18.61
C GLY A 100 10.27 9.19 -17.50
N GLY A 101 9.16 9.32 -16.77
CA GLY A 101 8.83 8.44 -15.64
C GLY A 101 9.09 9.05 -14.26
N SER A 102 9.25 8.17 -13.26
CA SER A 102 9.66 8.50 -11.90
C SER A 102 10.45 7.34 -11.30
N ALA A 103 11.30 7.61 -10.29
CA ALA A 103 12.10 6.60 -9.61
C ALA A 103 11.28 5.42 -9.08
N LYS A 104 10.00 5.63 -8.77
CA LYS A 104 9.07 4.56 -8.35
C LYS A 104 8.80 3.55 -9.47
N PHE A 105 8.52 4.02 -10.68
CA PHE A 105 8.25 3.12 -11.80
C PHE A 105 9.52 2.42 -12.26
N THR A 106 10.64 3.13 -12.31
CA THR A 106 11.95 2.56 -12.65
C THR A 106 12.26 1.38 -11.74
N ARG A 107 12.21 1.59 -10.41
CA ARG A 107 12.42 0.52 -9.43
C ARG A 107 11.48 -0.65 -9.64
N PHE A 108 10.18 -0.40 -9.84
CA PHE A 108 9.22 -1.49 -10.08
C PHE A 108 9.58 -2.36 -11.29
N HIS A 109 9.95 -1.75 -12.42
CA HIS A 109 10.32 -2.51 -13.62
C HIS A 109 11.68 -3.21 -13.47
N ASP A 110 12.61 -2.60 -12.73
CA ASP A 110 13.89 -3.23 -12.40
C ASP A 110 13.69 -4.45 -11.48
N ASP A 111 12.77 -4.37 -10.52
CA ASP A 111 12.40 -5.50 -9.65
C ASP A 111 11.79 -6.66 -10.48
N LEU A 112 10.92 -6.36 -11.44
CA LEU A 112 10.39 -7.39 -12.36
C LEU A 112 11.49 -8.05 -13.21
N ARG A 113 12.47 -7.28 -13.66
CA ARG A 113 13.62 -7.79 -14.42
C ARG A 113 14.53 -8.65 -13.55
N ALA A 114 14.84 -8.18 -12.34
CA ALA A 114 15.66 -8.91 -11.37
C ALA A 114 15.00 -10.23 -10.94
N ALA A 115 13.68 -10.27 -10.86
CA ALA A 115 12.90 -11.48 -10.59
C ALA A 115 12.82 -12.45 -11.79
N GLY A 116 13.40 -12.11 -12.94
CA GLY A 116 13.35 -12.92 -14.17
C GLY A 116 11.97 -12.94 -14.85
N ILE A 117 11.06 -12.07 -14.42
CA ILE A 117 9.68 -12.00 -14.94
C ILE A 117 9.67 -11.27 -16.28
N ALA A 118 10.35 -10.12 -16.34
CA ALA A 118 10.29 -9.23 -17.49
C ALA A 118 11.66 -8.99 -18.14
N ARG A 119 11.66 -8.71 -19.45
CA ARG A 119 12.84 -8.26 -20.20
C ARG A 119 12.52 -7.00 -21.00
N ARG A 120 13.53 -6.22 -21.37
CA ARG A 120 13.33 -5.04 -22.23
C ARG A 120 12.85 -5.49 -23.62
N PHE A 121 11.91 -4.76 -24.20
CA PHE A 121 11.46 -5.00 -25.57
C PHE A 121 12.35 -4.27 -26.59
N THR A 122 13.09 -5.03 -27.37
CA THR A 122 14.03 -4.53 -28.39
C THR A 122 13.57 -4.78 -29.83
N GLY A 123 12.40 -5.42 -30.02
CA GLY A 123 11.94 -5.92 -31.33
C GLY A 123 12.09 -7.43 -31.49
N GLU A 124 12.58 -8.12 -30.46
CA GLU A 124 12.68 -9.57 -30.40
C GLU A 124 11.71 -10.14 -29.36
N ILE A 125 11.10 -11.27 -29.70
CA ILE A 125 10.25 -12.05 -28.78
C ILE A 125 11.06 -13.24 -28.30
N GLY A 126 11.34 -13.25 -27.00
CA GLY A 126 12.06 -14.33 -26.35
C GLY A 126 11.10 -15.28 -25.66
N THR A 127 11.58 -16.49 -25.34
CA THR A 127 10.85 -17.47 -24.53
C THR A 127 11.56 -17.67 -23.20
N TRP A 128 10.82 -17.52 -22.11
CA TRP A 128 11.24 -17.89 -20.76
C TRP A 128 10.00 -18.14 -19.90
N SER A 129 10.19 -18.82 -18.78
CA SER A 129 9.13 -19.11 -17.81
C SER A 129 9.54 -18.59 -16.45
N TYR A 130 8.55 -18.19 -15.65
CA TYR A 130 8.73 -17.78 -14.27
C TYR A 130 7.49 -18.17 -13.47
N ARG A 131 7.58 -18.16 -12.14
CA ARG A 131 6.41 -18.41 -11.29
C ARG A 131 5.43 -17.24 -11.44
N PRO A 132 4.18 -17.48 -11.88
CA PRO A 132 3.22 -16.39 -12.09
C PRO A 132 3.07 -15.48 -10.87
N LEU A 133 2.98 -14.17 -11.13
CA LEU A 133 2.82 -13.15 -10.11
C LEU A 133 1.37 -13.09 -9.63
N ALA A 134 0.95 -14.11 -8.88
CA ALA A 134 -0.42 -14.24 -8.34
C ALA A 134 -0.52 -13.68 -6.92
N GLU A 135 -0.10 -12.44 -6.71
CA GLU A 135 0.03 -11.86 -5.37
C GLU A 135 -1.31 -11.79 -4.63
N THR A 136 -2.40 -11.44 -5.32
CA THR A 136 -3.75 -11.47 -4.74
C THR A 136 -4.14 -12.87 -4.25
N SER A 137 -3.76 -13.92 -4.98
CA SER A 137 -4.02 -15.30 -4.56
C SER A 137 -3.10 -15.75 -3.42
N ARG A 138 -1.87 -15.21 -3.33
CA ARG A 138 -0.98 -15.45 -2.19
C ARG A 138 -1.53 -14.78 -0.93
N ILE A 139 -1.85 -13.48 -1.03
CA ILE A 139 -2.45 -12.70 0.05
C ILE A 139 -3.77 -13.33 0.51
N ALA A 140 -4.63 -13.80 -0.41
CA ALA A 140 -5.88 -14.46 -0.05
C ALA A 140 -5.69 -15.81 0.67
N ARG A 141 -4.52 -16.44 0.53
CA ARG A 141 -4.15 -17.67 1.25
C ARG A 141 -3.42 -17.39 2.57
N GLU A 142 -2.90 -16.18 2.74
CA GLU A 142 -2.34 -15.73 4.01
C GLU A 142 -3.48 -15.32 4.94
N ASP A 143 -3.40 -15.74 6.20
CA ASP A 143 -4.35 -15.29 7.22
C ASP A 143 -4.15 -13.77 7.39
N PRO A 144 -5.19 -12.93 7.22
CA PRO A 144 -5.09 -11.49 7.45
C PRO A 144 -4.50 -11.13 8.82
N ALA A 145 -4.68 -12.00 9.83
CA ALA A 145 -4.09 -11.85 11.15
C ALA A 145 -2.54 -11.96 11.18
N THR A 146 -1.94 -12.57 10.16
CA THR A 146 -0.48 -12.71 9.99
C THR A 146 0.14 -11.65 9.07
N MET A 147 -0.65 -11.03 8.20
CA MET A 147 -0.16 -10.05 7.22
C MET A 147 0.02 -8.64 7.81
N TYR A 148 -0.87 -8.25 8.72
CA TYR A 148 -0.85 -6.93 9.33
C TYR A 148 -0.60 -7.03 10.83
N HIS A 149 -0.10 -5.95 11.44
CA HIS A 149 0.19 -5.97 12.87
C HIS A 149 -1.08 -6.31 13.67
N PRO A 150 -1.05 -7.28 14.61
CA PRO A 150 -2.25 -7.76 15.30
C PRO A 150 -3.05 -6.65 15.98
N THR A 151 -2.36 -5.64 16.53
CA THR A 151 -2.98 -4.43 17.10
C THR A 151 -3.76 -3.62 16.06
N ASP A 152 -3.23 -3.42 14.85
CA ASP A 152 -3.90 -2.63 13.82
C ASP A 152 -5.13 -3.36 13.27
N VAL A 153 -5.04 -4.69 13.10
CA VAL A 153 -6.19 -5.54 12.74
C VAL A 153 -7.28 -5.46 13.81
N HIS A 154 -6.90 -5.51 15.09
CA HIS A 154 -7.83 -5.38 16.20
C HIS A 154 -8.50 -4.01 16.23
N ILE A 155 -7.73 -2.93 16.15
CA ILE A 155 -8.25 -1.55 16.12
C ILE A 155 -9.22 -1.39 14.95
N GLY A 156 -8.85 -1.88 13.75
CA GLY A 156 -9.69 -1.84 12.55
C GLY A 156 -11.01 -2.58 12.73
N ARG A 157 -10.99 -3.74 13.39
CA ARG A 157 -12.20 -4.49 13.76
C ARG A 157 -13.08 -3.70 14.73
N ARG A 158 -12.52 -3.11 15.80
CA ARG A 158 -13.27 -2.27 16.76
C ARG A 158 -13.91 -1.05 16.08
N LEU A 159 -13.18 -0.41 15.18
CA LEU A 159 -13.67 0.67 14.32
C LEU A 159 -14.90 0.24 13.52
N ARG A 160 -14.78 -0.89 12.80
CA ARG A 160 -15.86 -1.44 11.99
C ARG A 160 -17.10 -1.79 12.83
N GLU A 161 -16.90 -2.49 13.95
CA GLU A 161 -17.97 -2.87 14.88
C GLU A 161 -18.74 -1.64 15.36
N LYS A 162 -18.03 -0.62 15.87
CA LYS A 162 -18.67 0.60 16.37
C LYS A 162 -19.37 1.38 15.27
N ARG A 163 -18.76 1.50 14.09
CA ARG A 163 -19.38 2.18 12.95
C ARG A 163 -20.70 1.48 12.55
N ILE A 164 -20.71 0.16 12.45
CA ILE A 164 -21.91 -0.62 12.11
C ILE A 164 -22.98 -0.46 13.20
N ALA A 165 -22.60 -0.49 14.48
CA ALA A 165 -23.52 -0.28 15.59
C ALA A 165 -24.19 1.12 15.57
N LEU A 166 -23.52 2.12 14.96
CA LEU A 166 -24.07 3.46 14.74
C LEU A 166 -24.87 3.59 13.43
N GLY A 167 -25.09 2.50 12.69
CA GLY A 167 -25.78 2.51 11.40
C GLY A 167 -25.04 3.28 10.30
N MET A 168 -23.74 3.52 10.47
CA MET A 168 -22.96 4.39 9.58
C MET A 168 -22.31 3.55 8.46
N SER A 169 -22.39 4.02 7.21
CA SER A 169 -21.64 3.40 6.10
C SER A 169 -20.16 3.81 6.15
N GLN A 170 -19.28 3.05 5.50
CA GLN A 170 -17.86 3.43 5.38
C GLN A 170 -17.70 4.80 4.69
N SER A 171 -18.55 5.13 3.71
CA SER A 171 -18.54 6.43 3.03
C SER A 171 -18.94 7.58 3.96
N ALA A 172 -19.96 7.37 4.81
CA ALA A 172 -20.39 8.37 5.78
C ALA A 172 -19.32 8.63 6.84
N LEU A 173 -18.58 7.59 7.28
CA LEU A 173 -17.43 7.76 8.16
C LEU A 173 -16.29 8.51 7.46
N ALA A 174 -16.01 8.16 6.20
CA ALA A 174 -14.96 8.78 5.41
C ALA A 174 -15.21 10.29 5.22
N GLU A 175 -16.45 10.68 4.93
CA GLU A 175 -16.89 12.07 4.81
C GLU A 175 -16.66 12.85 6.11
N LYS A 176 -17.09 12.31 7.26
CA LYS A 176 -16.88 12.93 8.58
C LYS A 176 -15.40 13.10 8.93
N LEU A 177 -14.53 12.21 8.43
CA LEU A 177 -13.09 12.25 8.67
C LEU A 177 -12.30 13.04 7.61
N GLY A 178 -12.97 13.52 6.55
CA GLY A 178 -12.32 14.18 5.41
C GLY A 178 -11.33 13.28 4.66
N ILE A 179 -11.63 11.98 4.54
CA ILE A 179 -10.79 10.98 3.85
C ILE A 179 -11.58 10.21 2.81
N THR A 180 -10.89 9.41 2.00
CA THR A 180 -11.55 8.56 0.99
C THR A 180 -12.17 7.31 1.63
N PHE A 181 -13.24 6.80 1.01
CA PHE A 181 -13.86 5.52 1.38
C PHE A 181 -12.84 4.38 1.44
N GLN A 182 -11.93 4.31 0.45
CA GLN A 182 -10.89 3.28 0.41
C GLN A 182 -9.94 3.38 1.60
N GLN A 183 -9.70 4.58 2.14
CA GLN A 183 -8.88 4.75 3.32
C GLN A 183 -9.56 4.18 4.57
N VAL A 184 -10.88 4.40 4.74
CA VAL A 184 -11.66 3.78 5.82
C VAL A 184 -11.62 2.25 5.70
N GLN A 185 -11.80 1.70 4.50
CA GLN A 185 -11.69 0.27 4.26
C GLN A 185 -10.31 -0.29 4.66
N LYS A 186 -9.23 0.45 4.38
CA LYS A 186 -7.87 0.09 4.79
C LYS A 186 -7.64 0.19 6.29
N TYR A 187 -8.29 1.13 6.98
CA TYR A 187 -8.26 1.18 8.44
C TYR A 187 -9.02 0.01 9.06
N GLU A 188 -10.21 -0.31 8.55
CA GLU A 188 -11.02 -1.41 9.09
C GLU A 188 -10.41 -2.79 8.90
N SER A 189 -9.58 -2.97 7.86
CA SER A 189 -8.84 -4.20 7.60
C SER A 189 -7.49 -4.27 8.32
N GLY A 190 -7.02 -3.19 8.94
CA GLY A 190 -5.68 -3.10 9.53
C GLY A 190 -4.56 -2.92 8.51
N ALA A 191 -4.87 -2.86 7.22
CA ALA A 191 -3.89 -2.68 6.14
C ALA A 191 -3.14 -1.35 6.23
N ASN A 192 -3.80 -0.31 6.74
CA ASN A 192 -3.18 0.96 7.05
C ASN A 192 -3.23 1.21 8.56
N ARG A 193 -2.06 1.46 9.17
CA ARG A 193 -1.97 1.90 10.57
C ARG A 193 -2.60 3.27 10.75
N MET A 194 -3.40 3.43 11.82
CA MET A 194 -3.90 4.72 12.25
C MET A 194 -2.90 5.36 13.23
N GLY A 195 -2.33 6.50 12.84
CA GLY A 195 -1.54 7.33 13.75
C GLY A 195 -2.41 7.91 14.88
N GLY A 196 -1.79 8.34 15.98
CA GLY A 196 -2.50 8.79 17.20
C GLY A 196 -3.51 9.92 16.95
N SER A 197 -3.17 10.91 16.12
CA SER A 197 -4.09 11.98 15.74
C SER A 197 -5.32 11.46 14.99
N ARG A 198 -5.13 10.54 14.03
CA ARG A 198 -6.24 9.95 13.28
C ARG A 198 -7.12 9.08 14.17
N LEU A 199 -6.52 8.31 15.07
CA LEU A 199 -7.26 7.47 16.02
C LEU A 199 -8.11 8.34 16.96
N TRP A 200 -7.60 9.50 17.37
CA TRP A 200 -8.35 10.51 18.13
C TRP A 200 -9.56 11.05 17.34
N ASP A 201 -9.37 11.45 16.08
CA ASP A 201 -10.46 11.94 15.24
C ASP A 201 -11.57 10.88 15.08
N VAL A 202 -11.16 9.63 14.84
CA VAL A 202 -12.07 8.48 14.71
C VAL A 202 -12.83 8.25 16.02
N ALA A 203 -12.16 8.33 17.18
CA ALA A 203 -12.79 8.20 18.48
C ALA A 203 -13.90 9.25 18.69
N ASN A 204 -13.62 10.51 18.34
CA ASN A 204 -14.58 11.61 18.44
C ASN A 204 -15.78 11.42 17.51
N VAL A 205 -15.54 11.02 16.25
CA VAL A 205 -16.63 10.78 15.28
C VAL A 205 -17.55 9.65 15.72
N LEU A 206 -17.00 8.62 16.37
CA LEU A 206 -17.77 7.46 16.85
C LEU A 206 -18.30 7.64 18.29
N GLY A 207 -17.97 8.74 18.96
CA GLY A 207 -18.39 9.02 20.32
C GLY A 207 -17.86 8.01 21.34
N VAL A 208 -16.60 7.58 21.23
CA VAL A 208 -15.95 6.64 22.14
C VAL A 208 -14.62 7.17 22.67
N PRO A 209 -14.16 6.78 23.88
CA PRO A 209 -12.79 7.05 24.32
C PRO A 209 -11.77 6.35 23.42
N VAL A 210 -10.56 6.91 23.24
CA VAL A 210 -9.50 6.26 22.44
C VAL A 210 -9.15 4.85 22.95
N GLY A 211 -9.23 4.63 24.26
CA GLY A 211 -8.99 3.31 24.87
C GLY A 211 -9.90 2.20 24.32
N TYR A 212 -11.09 2.54 23.83
CA TYR A 212 -12.06 1.60 23.24
C TYR A 212 -11.46 0.70 22.15
N PHE A 213 -10.56 1.26 21.34
CA PHE A 213 -9.94 0.55 20.23
C PHE A 213 -8.89 -0.48 20.65
N PHE A 214 -8.47 -0.49 21.91
CA PHE A 214 -7.48 -1.42 22.43
C PHE A 214 -8.09 -2.48 23.36
N GLU A 215 -9.38 -2.35 23.70
CA GLU A 215 -10.10 -3.28 24.57
C GLU A 215 -10.12 -4.70 24.00
N GLY A 216 -9.56 -5.65 24.73
CA GLY A 216 -9.47 -7.06 24.34
C GLY A 216 -8.13 -7.45 23.71
N LEU A 217 -7.15 -6.55 23.67
CA LEU A 217 -5.77 -6.90 23.38
C LEU A 217 -5.06 -7.49 24.62
N PRO A 218 -4.07 -8.38 24.44
CA PRO A 218 -3.22 -8.83 25.54
C PRO A 218 -2.54 -7.62 26.20
N GLY A 219 -2.71 -7.45 27.52
CA GLY A 219 -2.25 -6.26 28.25
C GLY A 219 -3.22 -5.08 28.27
N SER A 220 -4.34 -5.13 27.54
CA SER A 220 -5.45 -4.16 27.70
C SER A 220 -6.30 -4.43 28.94
N GLY A 221 -6.20 -5.65 29.48
CA GLY A 221 -6.60 -5.95 30.85
C GLY A 221 -5.41 -5.61 31.74
N ALA A 222 -5.60 -4.68 32.66
CA ALA A 222 -4.62 -4.37 33.70
C ALA A 222 -4.14 -5.68 34.37
N LYS A 223 -2.95 -6.13 33.99
CA LYS A 223 -2.06 -6.87 34.89
C LYS A 223 -0.89 -5.94 35.17
N PRO A 224 -0.68 -5.54 36.43
CA PRO A 224 0.40 -4.64 36.77
C PRO A 224 1.74 -5.38 36.66
N ALA A 225 2.74 -4.76 36.02
CA ALA A 225 4.16 -4.69 36.42
C ALA A 225 5.10 -4.58 35.19
N PRO A 226 6.30 -3.96 35.31
CA PRO A 226 6.93 -3.43 36.50
C PRO A 226 6.89 -1.89 36.52
N VAL A 227 6.34 -1.34 37.59
CA VAL A 227 6.77 -0.02 38.02
C VAL A 227 8.24 -0.16 38.43
N ASN A 228 9.09 0.82 38.13
CA ASN A 228 10.32 1.03 38.88
C ASN A 228 9.93 1.15 40.36
N ASP A 229 9.93 0.03 41.10
CA ASP A 229 9.40 -0.20 42.44
C ASP A 229 8.44 0.89 42.97
N GLY A 230 7.41 1.15 42.18
CA GLY A 230 6.18 1.79 42.62
C GLY A 230 5.36 0.75 43.34
N LEU A 231 5.82 0.43 44.55
CA LEU A 231 4.88 0.27 45.65
C LEU A 231 3.81 1.36 45.49
N PRO A 232 2.51 1.05 45.56
CA PRO A 232 1.51 2.11 45.68
C PRO A 232 2.02 3.04 46.76
N LEU A 233 2.21 4.34 46.43
CA LEU A 233 2.78 5.31 47.35
C LEU A 233 2.02 5.14 48.66
N SER A 234 2.72 4.67 49.69
CA SER A 234 2.06 4.38 50.95
C SER A 234 1.37 5.67 51.40
N ARG A 235 0.33 5.55 52.24
CA ARG A 235 -0.30 6.74 52.83
C ARG A 235 0.75 7.70 53.40
N GLN A 236 1.80 7.16 54.00
CA GLN A 236 2.94 7.91 54.52
C GLN A 236 3.77 8.59 53.42
N THR A 237 4.00 7.94 52.27
CA THR A 237 4.72 8.55 51.14
C THR A 237 3.92 9.70 50.52
N LEU A 238 2.60 9.56 50.43
CA LEU A 238 1.72 10.64 49.96
C LEU A 238 1.64 11.80 50.97
N GLU A 239 1.58 11.49 52.26
CA GLU A 239 1.60 12.50 53.34
C GLU A 239 2.93 13.27 53.35
N LEU A 240 4.07 12.58 53.17
CA LEU A 240 5.38 13.22 53.05
C LEU A 240 5.46 14.11 51.80
N ALA A 241 5.00 13.63 50.64
CA ALA A 241 4.98 14.42 49.41
C ALA A 241 4.12 15.69 49.56
N ARG A 242 2.97 15.61 50.24
CA ARG A 242 2.13 16.77 50.55
C ARG A 242 2.81 17.73 51.53
N ALA A 243 3.43 17.21 52.60
CA ALA A 243 4.13 18.02 53.59
C ALA A 243 5.31 18.79 52.96
N ILE A 244 6.10 18.15 52.10
CA ILE A 244 7.19 18.81 51.36
C ILE A 244 6.64 19.89 50.42
N ASN A 245 5.55 19.60 49.70
CA ASN A 245 4.93 20.55 48.79
C ASN A 245 4.27 21.75 49.50
N ALA A 246 3.94 21.64 50.79
CA ALA A 246 3.42 22.74 51.59
C ALA A 246 4.50 23.71 52.08
N ILE A 247 5.78 23.30 52.10
CA ILE A 247 6.90 24.19 52.44
C ILE A 247 7.19 25.06 51.21
N PRO A 248 7.21 26.40 51.27
CA PRO A 248 7.57 27.24 50.12
C PRO A 248 8.95 26.87 49.54
N GLU A 249 9.13 27.05 48.24
CA GLU A 249 10.44 26.82 47.61
C GLU A 249 11.50 27.76 48.19
N GLY A 250 12.65 27.18 48.54
CA GLY A 250 13.74 27.89 49.21
C GLY A 250 14.58 26.96 50.06
N GLU A 251 15.51 27.56 50.79
CA GLU A 251 16.58 26.84 51.50
C GLU A 251 16.06 25.77 52.46
N VAL A 252 14.93 26.02 53.13
CA VAL A 252 14.32 25.06 54.07
C VAL A 252 13.82 23.80 53.35
N ARG A 253 13.15 23.93 52.20
CA ARG A 253 12.67 22.78 51.42
C ARG A 253 13.86 21.94 50.92
N ASP A 254 14.92 22.60 50.47
CA ASP A 254 16.13 21.93 49.98
C ASP A 254 16.85 21.15 51.08
N GLN A 255 16.94 21.71 52.29
CA GLN A 255 17.55 21.03 53.44
C GLN A 255 16.72 19.81 53.88
N VAL A 256 15.39 19.90 53.87
CA VAL A 256 14.50 18.77 54.17
C VAL A 256 14.67 17.64 53.14
N VAL A 257 14.73 17.97 51.85
CA VAL A 257 14.98 16.97 50.80
C VAL A 257 16.37 16.34 50.94
N LYS A 258 17.40 17.13 51.26
CA LYS A 258 18.75 16.61 51.53
C LYS A 258 18.77 15.65 52.72
N LEU A 259 18.06 15.98 53.80
CA LEU A 259 17.96 15.13 54.99
C LEU A 259 17.30 13.78 54.67
N VAL A 260 16.18 13.78 53.95
CA VAL A 260 15.49 12.54 53.52
C VAL A 260 16.40 11.69 52.63
N LYS A 261 17.12 12.32 51.69
CA LYS A 261 18.09 11.63 50.83
C LYS A 261 19.30 11.08 51.61
N ALA A 262 19.76 11.79 52.64
CA ALA A 262 20.87 11.34 53.47
C ALA A 262 20.50 10.08 54.24
N PHE A 263 19.32 10.04 54.87
CA PHE A 263 18.84 8.85 55.58
C PHE A 263 18.58 7.66 54.65
N ALA A 264 18.11 7.92 53.42
CA ALA A 264 17.89 6.85 52.43
C ALA A 264 19.19 6.20 51.91
N LYS A 265 20.34 6.86 52.05
CA LYS A 265 21.66 6.31 51.63
C LYS A 265 22.36 5.49 52.71
N THR A 266 21.90 5.58 53.96
CA THR A 266 22.49 4.90 55.12
C THR A 266 21.75 3.60 55.47
N ALA A 267 20.72 3.24 54.70
CA ALA A 267 19.90 2.04 54.86
C ALA A 267 20.27 0.95 53.86
#